data_AF-A0AAX1ICT5-F1
#
_entry.id   AF-A0AAX1ICT5-F1
#
_cell.length_a   1.000
_cell.length_b   1.000
_cell.length_c   1.000
_cell.angle_alpha   90.00
_cell.angle_beta   90.00
_cell.angle_gamma   90.00
#
_symmetry.space_group_name_H-M   'P 1'
#
loop_
_entity.id
_entity.type
_entity.pdbx_description
1 polymer ?
#
loop_
_entity_poly.entity_id
_entity_poly.type
_entity_poly.pdbx_seq_one_letter_code
_entity_poly.pdbx_strand_id
1 'polypeptide(L)'
;MPVRPLDSIAPLATSPLASRFAVTHFWLPVAIGLPVFALLMGFGGDQWVADHLFRLEGSRWVLQDAWITRSVVHKAGKWLSTAAALVVLLLCFHHWRKGRDHTLRWALLYVVLALALGTGVISLLKSLVPMECPWDLLRYGGHQPFIGLFTARPAGMAAQACFPAGHASAGYAWLCLYYFALLWRPSWRWAGLWIGLGAGLVFGISQQLRGAHFLSHDVATALICWLLSLGLYLIVKRVLTHRQLNHANRQEANA
;
A
#
# COMPACT_ATOMS: atom_id res chain seq x y z
N MET A 1 -66.78 3.78 -5.51
CA MET A 1 -65.46 4.44 -5.58
C MET A 1 -64.41 3.47 -5.06
N PRO A 2 -63.50 2.93 -5.88
CA PRO A 2 -62.43 2.09 -5.35
C PRO A 2 -61.31 2.97 -4.80
N VAL A 3 -60.89 2.65 -3.58
CA VAL A 3 -59.79 3.29 -2.84
C VAL A 3 -58.47 3.02 -3.55
N ARG A 4 -57.70 4.08 -3.83
CA ARG A 4 -56.37 4.02 -4.44
C ARG A 4 -55.39 3.43 -3.41
N PRO A 5 -54.64 2.34 -3.69
CA PRO A 5 -53.62 1.86 -2.78
C PRO A 5 -52.45 2.85 -2.71
N LEU A 6 -51.94 2.99 -1.49
CA LEU A 6 -50.88 3.89 -1.03
C LEU A 6 -49.61 3.84 -1.89
N ASP A 7 -49.01 5.02 -2.02
CA ASP A 7 -47.72 5.27 -2.65
C ASP A 7 -46.66 4.24 -2.23
N SER A 8 -46.05 3.61 -3.23
CA SER A 8 -44.87 2.78 -3.04
C SER A 8 -43.75 3.67 -2.51
N ILE A 9 -43.38 3.52 -1.24
CA ILE A 9 -42.20 4.15 -0.66
C ILE A 9 -41.00 3.64 -1.46
N ALA A 10 -40.45 4.49 -2.33
CA ALA A 10 -39.23 4.21 -3.03
C ALA A 10 -38.14 3.90 -1.99
N PRO A 11 -37.40 2.77 -2.11
CA PRO A 11 -36.33 2.48 -1.17
C PRO A 11 -35.32 3.63 -1.21
N LEU A 12 -35.04 4.21 -0.04
CA LEU A 12 -33.98 5.20 0.16
C LEU A 12 -32.72 4.71 -0.56
N ALA A 13 -32.34 5.39 -1.64
CA ALA A 13 -31.16 5.06 -2.41
C ALA A 13 -29.94 5.04 -1.47
N THR A 14 -29.42 3.85 -1.18
CA THR A 14 -28.24 3.71 -0.33
C THR A 14 -27.08 4.44 -1.00
N SER A 15 -26.49 5.42 -0.32
CA SER A 15 -25.41 6.21 -0.90
C SER A 15 -24.25 5.28 -1.31
N PRO A 16 -23.60 5.50 -2.48
CA PRO A 16 -22.47 4.68 -2.93
C PRO A 16 -21.33 4.58 -1.89
N LEU A 17 -21.17 5.63 -1.07
CA LEU A 17 -20.22 5.73 0.04
C LEU A 17 -20.58 4.86 1.26
N ALA A 18 -21.85 4.50 1.42
CA ALA A 18 -22.34 3.59 2.46
C ALA A 18 -22.39 2.12 2.00
N SER A 19 -21.96 1.83 0.77
CA SER A 19 -21.92 0.44 0.29
C SER A 19 -20.99 -0.42 1.16
N ARG A 20 -21.33 -1.70 1.36
CA ARG A 20 -20.48 -2.65 2.11
C ARG A 20 -19.05 -2.70 1.57
N PHE A 21 -18.87 -2.51 0.27
CA PHE A 21 -17.56 -2.45 -0.37
C PHE A 21 -16.77 -1.22 0.07
N ALA A 22 -17.38 -0.02 0.03
CA ALA A 22 -16.74 1.22 0.48
C ALA A 22 -16.37 1.14 1.97
N VAL A 23 -17.26 0.61 2.81
CA VAL A 23 -17.00 0.42 4.25
C VAL A 23 -15.78 -0.48 4.46
N THR A 24 -15.72 -1.63 3.81
CA THR A 24 -14.66 -2.62 4.06
C THR A 24 -13.32 -2.28 3.41
N HIS A 25 -13.31 -1.55 2.29
CA HIS A 25 -12.09 -1.31 1.52
C HIS A 25 -11.55 0.11 1.65
N PHE A 26 -12.38 1.09 2.00
CA PHE A 26 -11.96 2.47 2.21
C PHE A 26 -12.06 2.87 3.68
N TRP A 27 -13.29 2.89 4.23
CA TRP A 27 -13.51 3.45 5.57
C TRP A 27 -12.84 2.65 6.67
N LEU A 28 -12.94 1.33 6.66
CA LEU A 28 -12.34 0.49 7.69
C LEU A 28 -10.79 0.59 7.71
N PRO A 29 -10.08 0.45 6.57
CA PRO A 29 -8.63 0.67 6.53
C PRO A 29 -8.21 2.08 6.96
N VAL A 30 -8.98 3.12 6.59
CA VAL A 30 -8.70 4.50 7.01
C VAL A 30 -8.95 4.70 8.51
N ALA A 31 -10.08 4.19 9.01
CA ALA A 31 -10.48 4.30 10.41
C ALA A 31 -9.57 3.51 11.36
N ILE A 32 -8.84 2.52 10.86
CA ILE A 32 -7.80 1.81 11.63
C ILE A 32 -6.44 2.48 11.40
N GLY A 33 -6.05 2.68 10.14
CA GLY A 33 -4.72 3.12 9.76
C GLY A 33 -4.38 4.53 10.25
N LEU A 34 -5.31 5.48 10.17
CA LEU A 34 -5.06 6.86 10.63
C LEU A 34 -4.90 6.94 12.16
N PRO A 35 -5.78 6.34 12.99
CA PRO A 35 -5.55 6.33 14.44
C PRO A 35 -4.27 5.60 14.84
N VAL A 36 -3.97 4.44 14.23
CA VAL A 36 -2.71 3.73 14.51
C VAL A 36 -1.51 4.59 14.14
N PHE A 37 -1.52 5.22 12.97
CA PHE A 37 -0.47 6.15 12.56
C PHE A 37 -0.33 7.31 13.55
N ALA A 38 -1.44 7.94 13.96
CA ALA A 38 -1.44 9.06 14.89
C ALA A 38 -0.92 8.66 16.29
N LEU A 39 -1.32 7.50 16.81
CA LEU A 39 -0.82 6.97 18.08
C LEU A 39 0.69 6.70 18.05
N LEU A 40 1.17 6.09 16.97
CA LEU A 40 2.59 5.81 16.80
C LEU A 40 3.41 7.11 16.66
N MET A 41 3.00 7.99 15.74
CA MET A 41 3.75 9.20 15.39
C MET A 41 3.64 10.32 16.44
N GLY A 42 2.45 10.51 17.01
CA GLY A 42 2.11 11.66 17.86
C GLY A 42 2.13 11.38 19.36
N PHE A 43 1.91 10.13 19.78
CA PHE A 43 1.79 9.75 21.20
C PHE A 43 2.95 8.87 21.69
N GLY A 44 4.08 8.91 20.99
CA GLY A 44 5.32 8.25 21.41
C GLY A 44 5.37 6.75 21.11
N GLY A 45 4.41 6.17 20.38
CA GLY A 45 4.39 4.75 20.08
C GLY A 45 5.57 4.30 19.21
N ASP A 46 6.01 5.15 18.28
CA ASP A 46 7.21 4.91 17.47
C ASP A 46 8.46 4.77 18.32
N GLN A 47 8.64 5.69 19.27
CA GLN A 47 9.77 5.64 20.20
C GLN A 47 9.64 4.45 21.13
N TRP A 48 8.43 4.15 21.64
CA TRP A 48 8.21 2.98 22.49
C TRP A 48 8.64 1.69 21.79
N VAL A 49 8.25 1.46 20.53
CA VAL A 49 8.67 0.28 19.77
C VAL A 49 10.18 0.28 19.56
N ALA A 50 10.74 1.39 19.08
CA ALA A 50 12.17 1.48 18.77
C ALA A 50 13.06 1.34 20.02
N ASP A 51 12.67 1.89 21.17
CA ASP A 51 13.37 1.71 22.45
C ASP A 51 13.39 0.25 22.90
N HIS A 52 12.30 -0.49 22.68
CA HIS A 52 12.25 -1.90 23.02
C HIS A 52 13.19 -2.71 22.12
N LEU A 53 13.13 -2.51 20.80
CA LEU A 53 14.04 -3.17 19.86
C LEU A 53 15.50 -2.84 20.16
N PHE A 54 15.80 -1.56 20.36
CA PHE A 54 17.15 -1.09 20.66
C PHE A 54 17.72 -1.73 21.93
N ARG A 55 16.92 -1.84 23.00
CA ARG A 55 17.33 -2.51 24.24
C ARG A 55 17.50 -4.02 24.07
N LEU A 56 16.63 -4.67 23.29
CA LEU A 56 16.76 -6.10 22.97
C LEU A 56 18.05 -6.40 22.20
N GLU A 57 18.55 -5.45 21.42
CA GLU A 57 19.84 -5.53 20.72
C GLU A 57 21.04 -5.11 21.58
N GLY A 58 20.83 -4.84 22.88
CA GLY A 58 21.90 -4.46 23.81
C GLY A 58 22.26 -2.98 23.74
N SER A 59 21.28 -2.12 23.47
CA SER A 59 21.43 -0.65 23.36
C SER A 59 22.37 -0.21 22.24
N ARG A 60 22.30 -0.92 21.12
CA ARG A 60 22.97 -0.62 19.85
C ARG A 60 22.20 -1.34 18.74
N TRP A 61 22.20 -0.81 17.52
CA TRP A 61 21.58 -1.48 16.36
C TRP A 61 22.49 -2.59 15.80
N VAL A 62 22.62 -3.71 16.52
CA VAL A 62 23.45 -4.86 16.08
C VAL A 62 23.01 -5.37 14.72
N LEU A 63 21.71 -5.33 14.46
CA LEU A 63 21.13 -5.84 13.23
C LEU A 63 21.20 -4.85 12.07
N GLN A 64 21.72 -3.63 12.26
CA GLN A 64 21.91 -2.63 11.20
C GLN A 64 22.71 -3.18 10.01
N ASP A 65 23.80 -3.88 10.31
CA ASP A 65 24.76 -4.44 9.35
C ASP A 65 24.78 -5.97 9.31
N ALA A 66 23.89 -6.63 10.05
CA ALA A 66 23.79 -8.09 10.02
C ALA A 66 23.52 -8.59 8.60
N TRP A 67 24.18 -9.68 8.20
CA TRP A 67 24.07 -10.21 6.83
C TRP A 67 22.63 -10.54 6.42
N ILE A 68 21.81 -11.03 7.35
CA ILE A 68 20.42 -11.41 7.07
C ILE A 68 19.55 -10.19 6.75
N THR A 69 19.66 -9.12 7.53
CA THR A 69 18.87 -7.89 7.34
C THR A 69 19.39 -7.10 6.13
N ARG A 70 20.72 -7.03 5.92
CA ARG A 70 21.34 -6.25 4.85
C ARG A 70 21.38 -6.96 3.49
N SER A 71 21.70 -8.24 3.44
CA SER A 71 21.93 -8.96 2.18
C SER A 71 20.70 -9.74 1.74
N VAL A 72 20.08 -10.49 2.65
CA VAL A 72 18.92 -11.32 2.31
C VAL A 72 17.67 -10.47 2.19
N VAL A 73 17.27 -9.78 3.26
CA VAL A 73 16.01 -9.05 3.25
C VAL A 73 16.11 -7.78 2.42
N HIS A 74 17.14 -6.98 2.65
CA HIS A 74 17.26 -5.67 2.01
C HIS A 74 17.69 -5.72 0.53
N LYS A 75 18.71 -6.52 0.17
CA LYS A 75 19.13 -6.64 -1.24
C LYS A 75 18.35 -7.70 -2.00
N ALA A 76 18.37 -8.96 -1.56
CA ALA A 76 17.76 -10.05 -2.32
C ALA A 76 16.23 -9.90 -2.38
N GLY A 77 15.59 -9.48 -1.29
CA GLY A 77 14.16 -9.18 -1.27
C GLY A 77 13.75 -8.10 -2.29
N LYS A 78 14.51 -7.02 -2.38
CA LYS A 78 14.28 -5.96 -3.37
C LYS A 78 14.40 -6.50 -4.80
N TRP A 79 15.45 -7.27 -5.09
CA TRP A 79 15.63 -7.88 -6.41
C TRP A 79 14.52 -8.88 -6.76
N LEU A 80 14.07 -9.67 -5.79
CA LEU A 80 12.94 -10.59 -5.98
C LEU A 80 11.67 -9.82 -6.32
N SER A 81 11.36 -8.74 -5.60
CA SER A 81 10.21 -7.89 -5.90
C SER A 81 10.32 -7.26 -7.30
N THR A 82 11.50 -6.74 -7.67
CA THR A 82 11.73 -6.20 -9.01
C THR A 82 11.60 -7.26 -10.11
N ALA A 83 12.14 -8.47 -9.90
CA ALA A 83 12.01 -9.58 -10.84
C ALA A 83 10.55 -10.02 -11.01
N ALA A 84 9.78 -10.10 -9.92
CA ALA A 84 8.36 -10.40 -9.97
C ALA A 84 7.58 -9.31 -10.73
N ALA A 85 7.91 -8.03 -10.53
CA ALA A 85 7.30 -6.92 -11.26
C ALA A 85 7.61 -7.01 -12.76
N LEU A 86 8.85 -7.37 -13.13
CA LEU A 86 9.26 -7.60 -14.51
C LEU A 86 8.49 -8.76 -15.14
N VAL A 87 8.31 -9.87 -14.43
CA VAL A 87 7.50 -11.00 -14.90
C VAL A 87 6.07 -10.56 -15.17
N VAL A 88 5.44 -9.80 -14.28
CA VAL A 88 4.09 -9.26 -14.49
C VAL A 88 4.03 -8.34 -15.70
N LEU A 89 5.03 -7.48 -15.89
CA LEU A 89 5.12 -6.61 -17.07
C LEU A 89 5.21 -7.42 -18.37
N LEU A 90 6.04 -8.47 -18.40
CA LEU A 90 6.17 -9.37 -19.54
C LEU A 90 4.87 -10.14 -19.83
N LEU A 91 4.18 -10.62 -18.79
CA LEU A 91 2.87 -11.25 -18.91
C LEU A 91 1.83 -10.26 -19.44
N CYS A 92 1.80 -9.04 -18.93
CA CYS A 92 0.93 -7.97 -19.40
C CYS A 92 1.15 -7.72 -20.89
N PHE A 93 2.41 -7.55 -21.31
CA PHE A 93 2.78 -7.35 -22.71
C PHE A 93 2.40 -8.54 -23.60
N HIS A 94 2.66 -9.77 -23.14
CA HIS A 94 2.28 -10.99 -23.84
C HIS A 94 0.77 -11.06 -24.07
N HIS A 95 -0.02 -10.85 -23.01
CA HIS A 95 -1.47 -10.89 -23.10
C HIS A 95 -2.02 -9.75 -23.97
N TRP A 96 -1.41 -8.58 -23.96
CA TRP A 96 -1.82 -7.47 -24.84
C TRP A 96 -1.61 -7.81 -26.32
N ARG A 97 -0.52 -8.51 -26.65
CA ARG A 97 -0.23 -8.93 -28.04
C ARG A 97 -1.01 -10.15 -28.50
N LYS A 98 -1.15 -11.18 -27.66
CA LYS A 98 -1.64 -12.51 -28.08
C LYS A 98 -2.84 -13.04 -27.29
N GLY A 99 -3.11 -12.51 -26.10
CA GLY A 99 -4.11 -13.06 -25.19
C GLY A 99 -5.55 -12.89 -25.72
N ARG A 100 -6.46 -13.81 -25.41
CA ARG A 100 -7.89 -13.65 -25.74
C ARG A 100 -8.74 -13.16 -24.56
N ASP A 101 -8.24 -13.35 -23.34
CA ASP A 101 -8.90 -12.91 -22.11
C ASP A 101 -8.71 -11.39 -21.91
N HIS A 102 -9.78 -10.63 -22.19
CA HIS A 102 -9.81 -9.18 -22.06
C HIS A 102 -9.71 -8.72 -20.60
N THR A 103 -10.40 -9.40 -19.69
CA THR A 103 -10.38 -9.06 -18.26
C THR A 103 -8.97 -9.23 -17.69
N LEU A 104 -8.29 -10.33 -18.04
CA LEU A 104 -6.91 -10.57 -17.60
C LEU A 104 -5.93 -9.51 -18.09
N ARG A 105 -6.07 -9.03 -19.34
CA ARG A 105 -5.23 -7.96 -19.89
C ARG A 105 -5.30 -6.69 -19.03
N TRP A 106 -6.51 -6.25 -18.69
CA TRP A 106 -6.72 -5.06 -17.86
C TRP A 106 -6.31 -5.30 -16.41
N ALA A 107 -6.51 -6.51 -15.88
CA ALA A 107 -6.05 -6.87 -14.54
C ALA A 107 -4.52 -6.87 -14.44
N LEU A 108 -3.79 -7.37 -15.45
CA LEU A 108 -2.33 -7.31 -15.50
C LEU A 108 -1.82 -5.87 -15.64
N LEU A 109 -2.44 -5.08 -16.52
CA LEU A 109 -2.12 -3.65 -16.64
C LEU A 109 -2.35 -2.91 -15.33
N TYR A 110 -3.44 -3.23 -14.63
CA TYR A 110 -3.73 -2.73 -13.29
C TYR A 110 -2.57 -3.01 -12.31
N VAL A 111 -2.05 -4.23 -12.26
CA VAL A 111 -0.92 -4.56 -11.36
C VAL A 111 0.33 -3.76 -11.71
N VAL A 112 0.70 -3.68 -13.00
CA VAL A 112 1.87 -2.89 -13.45
C VAL A 112 1.74 -1.43 -12.99
N LEU A 113 0.60 -0.82 -13.25
CA LEU A 113 0.33 0.58 -12.89
C LEU A 113 0.27 0.77 -11.38
N ALA A 114 -0.34 -0.16 -10.63
CA ALA A 114 -0.42 -0.08 -9.17
C ALA A 114 0.95 -0.19 -8.51
N LEU A 115 1.82 -1.08 -8.99
CA LEU A 115 3.20 -1.21 -8.49
C LEU A 115 4.02 0.05 -8.75
N ALA A 116 3.94 0.59 -9.97
CA ALA A 116 4.63 1.82 -10.36
C ALA A 116 4.11 3.02 -9.55
N LEU A 117 2.80 3.17 -9.42
CA LEU A 117 2.17 4.26 -8.67
C LEU A 117 2.50 4.16 -7.17
N GLY A 118 2.37 2.98 -6.58
CA GLY A 118 2.65 2.76 -5.16
C GLY A 118 4.10 3.08 -4.81
N THR A 119 5.05 2.44 -5.47
CA THR A 119 6.49 2.68 -5.21
C THR A 119 6.95 4.08 -5.61
N GLY A 120 6.41 4.63 -6.70
CA GLY A 120 6.69 5.98 -7.17
C GLY A 120 6.20 7.06 -6.22
N VAL A 121 4.95 6.98 -5.75
CA VAL A 121 4.39 7.94 -4.77
C VAL A 121 5.16 7.87 -3.45
N ILE A 122 5.50 6.67 -2.96
CA ILE A 122 6.29 6.56 -1.73
C ILE A 122 7.69 7.14 -1.91
N SER A 123 8.35 6.90 -3.05
CA SER A 123 9.67 7.46 -3.34
C SER A 123 9.62 8.99 -3.43
N LEU A 124 8.58 9.54 -4.06
CA LEU A 124 8.36 10.98 -4.15
C LEU A 124 8.12 11.59 -2.76
N LEU A 125 7.20 11.05 -1.98
CA LEU A 125 6.92 11.52 -0.62
C LEU A 125 8.18 11.46 0.25
N LYS A 126 8.97 10.39 0.14
CA LYS A 126 10.24 10.24 0.84
C LYS A 126 11.26 11.33 0.48
N SER A 127 11.25 11.82 -0.75
CA SER A 127 12.12 12.92 -1.18
C SER A 127 11.62 14.30 -0.76
N LEU A 128 10.31 14.45 -0.53
CA LEU A 128 9.66 15.73 -0.23
C LEU A 128 9.44 15.96 1.27
N VAL A 129 9.37 14.89 2.07
CA VAL A 129 8.98 14.93 3.47
C VAL A 129 10.16 14.52 4.35
N PRO A 130 10.93 15.49 4.87
CA PRO A 130 12.17 15.19 5.57
C PRO A 130 11.91 14.72 6.99
N MET A 131 12.41 13.53 7.32
CA MET A 131 12.31 12.93 8.65
C MET A 131 13.49 12.00 8.90
N GLU A 132 13.96 11.97 10.14
CA GLU A 132 15.13 11.25 10.61
C GLU A 132 14.86 9.75 10.76
N CYS A 133 15.92 8.97 10.53
CA CYS A 133 15.90 7.54 10.76
C CYS A 133 16.27 7.27 12.23
N PRO A 134 15.66 6.28 12.90
CA PRO A 134 16.00 5.93 14.27
C PRO A 134 17.51 5.76 14.51
N TRP A 135 18.24 5.08 13.62
CA TRP A 135 19.68 4.82 13.76
C TRP A 135 20.56 6.07 13.79
N ASP A 136 20.04 7.22 13.36
CA ASP A 136 20.78 8.47 13.24
C ASP A 136 20.45 9.38 14.43
N LEU A 137 19.45 9.03 15.24
CA LEU A 137 19.00 9.85 16.36
C LEU A 137 19.95 9.74 17.55
N LEU A 138 20.20 10.87 18.22
CA LEU A 138 20.95 10.96 19.48
C LEU A 138 20.45 9.94 20.53
N ARG A 139 19.13 9.73 20.58
CA ARG A 139 18.48 8.76 21.48
C ARG A 139 19.01 7.33 21.31
N TYR A 140 19.42 6.96 20.11
CA TYR A 140 19.85 5.60 19.75
C TYR A 140 21.33 5.54 19.37
N GLY A 141 22.14 6.48 19.86
CA GLY A 141 23.60 6.52 19.63
C GLY A 141 24.05 7.21 18.34
N GLY A 142 23.13 7.84 17.61
CA GLY A 142 23.45 8.65 16.42
C GLY A 142 23.82 10.11 16.75
N HIS A 143 23.68 10.99 15.76
CA HIS A 143 24.13 12.39 15.84
C HIS A 143 23.06 13.44 15.52
N GLN A 144 21.84 13.01 15.17
CA GLN A 144 20.74 13.89 14.78
C GLN A 144 19.72 14.05 15.91
N PRO A 145 19.18 15.26 16.15
CA PRO A 145 18.02 15.42 17.00
C PRO A 145 16.77 14.81 16.34
N PHE A 146 15.78 14.42 17.14
CA PHE A 146 14.50 13.98 16.60
C PHE A 146 13.66 15.19 16.19
N ILE A 147 13.35 15.29 14.89
CA ILE A 147 12.42 16.27 14.34
C ILE A 147 11.18 15.51 13.88
N GLY A 148 10.05 15.74 14.56
CA GLY A 148 8.79 15.08 14.23
C GLY A 148 8.23 15.54 12.88
N LEU A 149 7.44 14.68 12.24
CA LEU A 149 6.82 14.91 10.93
C LEU A 149 6.06 16.24 10.81
N PHE A 150 5.40 16.67 11.88
CA PHE A 150 4.60 17.90 11.92
C PHE A 150 5.32 19.06 12.63
N THR A 151 6.62 18.91 12.91
CA THR A 151 7.42 19.95 13.56
C THR A 151 8.20 20.73 12.50
N ALA A 152 8.31 22.04 12.69
CA ALA A 152 9.09 22.88 11.79
C ALA A 152 10.57 22.50 11.88
N ARG A 153 11.17 22.17 10.73
CA ARG A 153 12.59 21.84 10.64
C ARG A 153 13.43 23.11 10.80
N PRO A 154 14.47 23.10 11.67
CA PRO A 154 15.39 24.23 11.79
C PRO A 154 16.07 24.59 10.46
N ALA A 155 16.22 25.88 10.18
CA ALA A 155 16.91 26.36 8.99
C ALA A 155 18.38 25.88 8.97
N GLY A 156 18.85 25.42 7.82
CA GLY A 156 20.22 24.93 7.63
C GLY A 156 20.50 23.49 8.08
N MET A 157 19.52 22.81 8.70
CA MET A 157 19.65 21.39 9.04
C MET A 157 19.46 20.53 7.79
N ALA A 158 20.40 19.61 7.54
CA ALA A 158 20.29 18.67 6.42
C ALA A 158 19.03 17.80 6.56
N ALA A 159 18.32 17.62 5.44
CA ALA A 159 17.15 16.76 5.38
C ALA A 159 17.58 15.28 5.33
N GLN A 160 16.93 14.46 6.16
CA GLN A 160 16.97 13.01 6.03
C GLN A 160 15.65 12.52 5.42
N ALA A 161 15.71 11.40 4.72
CA ALA A 161 14.59 10.91 3.93
C ALA A 161 14.16 9.55 4.48
N CYS A 162 13.56 9.50 5.67
CA CYS A 162 13.19 8.23 6.32
C CYS A 162 11.69 7.96 6.35
N PHE A 163 10.84 8.97 6.18
CA PHE A 163 9.39 8.81 6.06
C PHE A 163 8.93 9.11 4.61
N PRO A 164 8.02 8.32 4.01
CA PRO A 164 7.55 7.00 4.45
C PRO A 164 8.60 5.88 4.22
N ALA A 165 8.24 4.65 4.58
CA ALA A 165 9.11 3.47 4.50
C ALA A 165 9.36 3.00 3.06
N GLY A 166 10.32 3.64 2.38
CA GLY A 166 10.67 3.36 0.98
C GLY A 166 11.02 1.90 0.69
N HIS A 167 11.78 1.23 1.58
CA HIS A 167 12.12 -0.18 1.37
C HIS A 167 10.90 -1.09 1.52
N ALA A 168 10.06 -0.84 2.54
CA ALA A 168 8.84 -1.62 2.76
C ALA A 168 7.83 -1.45 1.62
N SER A 169 7.84 -0.31 0.91
CA SER A 169 6.99 -0.09 -0.26
C SER A 169 7.20 -1.12 -1.38
N ALA A 170 8.41 -1.68 -1.52
CA ALA A 170 8.67 -2.75 -2.47
C ALA A 170 7.91 -4.04 -2.15
N GLY A 171 7.44 -4.21 -0.90
CA GLY A 171 6.56 -5.30 -0.48
C GLY A 171 5.09 -4.87 -0.48
N TYR A 172 4.77 -3.77 0.22
CA TYR A 172 3.38 -3.29 0.35
C TYR A 172 2.72 -2.88 -0.98
N ALA A 173 3.49 -2.51 -2.01
CA ALA A 173 2.93 -2.25 -3.34
C ALA A 173 2.20 -3.49 -3.92
N TRP A 174 2.58 -4.71 -3.51
CA TRP A 174 1.92 -5.96 -3.90
C TRP A 174 0.55 -6.20 -3.24
N LEU A 175 0.10 -5.33 -2.32
CA LEU A 175 -1.29 -5.33 -1.84
C LEU A 175 -2.29 -5.18 -3.00
N CYS A 176 -1.87 -4.63 -4.14
CA CYS A 176 -2.64 -4.59 -5.37
C CYS A 176 -3.10 -5.99 -5.84
N LEU A 177 -2.40 -7.07 -5.47
CA LEU A 177 -2.78 -8.43 -5.84
C LEU A 177 -4.16 -8.85 -5.29
N TYR A 178 -4.58 -8.28 -4.16
CA TYR A 178 -5.94 -8.45 -3.65
C TYR A 178 -6.98 -7.96 -4.68
N TYR A 179 -6.77 -6.75 -5.22
CA TYR A 179 -7.68 -6.14 -6.19
C TYR A 179 -7.54 -6.73 -7.59
N PHE A 180 -6.34 -7.15 -8.00
CA PHE A 180 -6.13 -7.97 -9.20
C PHE A 180 -7.01 -9.21 -9.17
N ALA A 181 -7.00 -9.93 -8.04
CA ALA A 181 -7.85 -11.10 -7.87
C ALA A 181 -9.34 -10.72 -7.93
N LEU A 182 -9.77 -9.60 -7.35
CA LEU A 182 -11.15 -9.14 -7.50
C LEU A 182 -11.54 -8.84 -8.96
N LEU A 183 -10.62 -8.40 -9.81
CA LEU A 183 -10.88 -8.15 -11.23
C LEU A 183 -10.99 -9.45 -12.04
N TRP A 184 -10.14 -10.44 -11.77
CA TRP A 184 -9.99 -11.61 -12.65
C TRP A 184 -10.38 -12.96 -12.01
N ARG A 185 -9.97 -13.22 -10.76
CA ARG A 185 -10.20 -14.48 -10.03
C ARG A 185 -10.47 -14.22 -8.53
N PRO A 186 -11.70 -13.88 -8.13
CA PRO A 186 -11.99 -13.42 -6.76
C PRO A 186 -11.70 -14.43 -5.63
N SER A 187 -11.56 -15.72 -5.97
CA SER A 187 -11.14 -16.77 -5.03
C SER A 187 -9.71 -16.57 -4.51
N TRP A 188 -8.86 -15.86 -5.24
CA TRP A 188 -7.45 -15.64 -4.88
C TRP A 188 -7.21 -14.36 -4.07
N ARG A 189 -8.25 -13.60 -3.76
CA ARG A 189 -8.11 -12.27 -3.11
C ARG A 189 -7.32 -12.33 -1.81
N TRP A 190 -7.59 -13.31 -0.96
CA TRP A 190 -6.90 -13.45 0.33
C TRP A 190 -5.45 -13.89 0.16
N ALA A 191 -5.15 -14.76 -0.81
CA ALA A 191 -3.77 -15.11 -1.14
C ALA A 191 -2.99 -13.87 -1.62
N GLY A 192 -3.59 -13.07 -2.51
CA GLY A 192 -2.99 -11.80 -2.97
C GLY A 192 -2.75 -10.81 -1.82
N LEU A 193 -3.72 -10.67 -0.90
CA LEU A 193 -3.56 -9.83 0.29
C LEU A 193 -2.38 -10.28 1.15
N TRP A 194 -2.30 -11.58 1.46
CA TRP A 194 -1.25 -12.12 2.32
C TRP A 194 0.13 -12.05 1.68
N ILE A 195 0.25 -12.17 0.35
CA ILE A 195 1.51 -11.93 -0.36
C ILE A 195 1.98 -10.50 -0.14
N GLY A 196 1.10 -9.51 -0.38
CA GLY A 196 1.45 -8.10 -0.20
C GLY A 196 1.75 -7.72 1.25
N LEU A 197 0.91 -8.15 2.18
CA LEU A 197 1.12 -7.93 3.62
C LEU A 197 2.39 -8.61 4.11
N GLY A 198 2.59 -9.89 3.77
CA GLY A 198 3.75 -10.66 4.19
C GLY A 198 5.05 -10.06 3.68
N ALA A 199 5.14 -9.73 2.39
CA ALA A 199 6.31 -9.08 1.82
C ALA A 199 6.60 -7.71 2.46
N GLY A 200 5.55 -6.89 2.65
CA GLY A 200 5.67 -5.59 3.30
C GLY A 200 6.14 -5.69 4.76
N LEU A 201 5.57 -6.61 5.54
CA LEU A 201 5.95 -6.85 6.93
C LEU A 201 7.38 -7.37 7.06
N VAL A 202 7.81 -8.30 6.20
CA VAL A 202 9.19 -8.79 6.21
C VAL A 202 10.18 -7.65 5.97
N PHE A 203 9.92 -6.78 5.00
CA PHE A 203 10.75 -5.59 4.77
C PHE A 203 10.66 -4.59 5.91
N GLY A 204 9.46 -4.28 6.39
CA GLY A 204 9.23 -3.32 7.46
C GLY A 204 9.90 -3.71 8.77
N ILE A 205 9.63 -4.92 9.26
CA ILE A 205 10.24 -5.46 10.49
C ILE A 205 11.76 -5.48 10.35
N SER A 206 12.29 -5.94 9.21
CA SER A 206 13.74 -5.93 9.00
C SER A 206 14.32 -4.51 9.03
N GLN A 207 13.59 -3.48 8.59
CA GLN A 207 14.07 -2.11 8.65
C GLN A 207 13.94 -1.51 10.05
N GLN A 208 12.92 -1.89 10.82
CA GLN A 208 12.76 -1.48 12.22
C GLN A 208 13.87 -2.09 13.10
N LEU A 209 14.19 -3.37 12.91
CA LEU A 209 15.34 -4.04 13.56
C LEU A 209 16.69 -3.41 13.18
N ARG A 210 16.78 -2.75 12.02
CA ARG A 210 17.99 -2.02 11.66
C ARG A 210 18.04 -0.62 12.28
N GLY A 211 16.96 -0.14 12.87
CA GLY A 211 16.79 1.28 13.20
C GLY A 211 16.60 2.18 11.98
N ALA A 212 16.25 1.64 10.80
CA ALA A 212 16.13 2.44 9.57
C ALA A 212 14.77 3.13 9.42
N HIS A 213 13.72 2.61 10.07
CA HIS A 213 12.36 3.15 9.98
C HIS A 213 11.64 2.99 11.32
N PHE A 214 10.77 3.96 11.64
CA PHE A 214 9.76 3.79 12.69
C PHE A 214 8.55 3.02 12.16
N LEU A 215 7.77 2.42 13.06
CA LEU A 215 6.59 1.62 12.70
C LEU A 215 5.51 2.45 12.00
N SER A 216 5.34 3.73 12.37
CA SER A 216 4.40 4.63 11.69
C SER A 216 4.75 4.82 10.21
N HIS A 217 6.02 4.73 9.83
CA HIS A 217 6.46 4.86 8.44
C HIS A 217 5.95 3.67 7.61
N ASP A 218 5.95 2.47 8.19
CA ASP A 218 5.40 1.25 7.59
C ASP A 218 3.88 1.31 7.49
N VAL A 219 3.19 1.72 8.56
CA VAL A 219 1.73 1.87 8.58
C VAL A 219 1.26 2.87 7.51
N ALA A 220 1.92 4.03 7.42
CA ALA A 220 1.63 5.02 6.38
C ALA A 220 1.85 4.44 4.98
N THR A 221 2.96 3.72 4.78
CA THR A 221 3.29 3.10 3.48
C THR A 221 2.24 2.06 3.07
N ALA A 222 1.85 1.17 3.98
CA ALA A 222 0.85 0.15 3.73
C ALA A 222 -0.52 0.78 3.39
N LEU A 223 -0.95 1.80 4.15
CA LEU A 223 -2.21 2.49 3.91
C LEU A 223 -2.20 3.23 2.56
N ILE A 224 -1.12 3.93 2.22
CA ILE A 224 -0.98 4.61 0.93
C ILE A 224 -1.02 3.59 -0.22
N CYS A 225 -0.25 2.51 -0.15
CA CYS A 225 -0.25 1.47 -1.18
C CYS A 225 -1.64 0.82 -1.35
N TRP A 226 -2.35 0.56 -0.26
CA TRP A 226 -3.71 0.03 -0.28
C TRP A 226 -4.70 0.99 -0.96
N LEU A 227 -4.69 2.27 -0.58
CA LEU A 227 -5.62 3.27 -1.11
C LEU A 227 -5.34 3.62 -2.58
N LEU A 228 -4.08 3.70 -2.99
CA LEU A 228 -3.71 3.86 -4.40
C LEU A 228 -4.17 2.65 -5.23
N SER A 229 -3.98 1.44 -4.70
CA SER A 229 -4.45 0.21 -5.33
C SER A 229 -5.97 0.18 -5.45
N LEU A 230 -6.70 0.61 -4.42
CA LEU A 230 -8.16 0.75 -4.44
C LEU A 230 -8.62 1.75 -5.50
N GLY A 231 -8.05 2.95 -5.51
CA GLY A 231 -8.42 4.02 -6.44
C GLY A 231 -8.26 3.56 -7.89
N LEU A 232 -7.11 2.97 -8.21
CA LEU A 232 -6.86 2.43 -9.54
C LEU A 232 -7.78 1.25 -9.89
N TYR A 233 -8.11 0.40 -8.90
CA TYR A 233 -9.04 -0.71 -9.10
C TYR A 233 -10.43 -0.21 -9.47
N LEU A 234 -10.93 0.83 -8.80
CA LEU A 234 -12.23 1.42 -9.10
C LEU A 234 -12.28 2.00 -10.53
N ILE A 235 -11.18 2.64 -10.97
CA ILE A 235 -11.04 3.14 -12.34
C ILE A 235 -11.10 1.99 -13.35
N VAL A 236 -10.28 0.95 -13.17
CA VAL A 236 -10.20 -0.19 -14.10
C VAL A 236 -11.50 -0.99 -14.12
N LYS A 237 -12.11 -1.23 -12.95
CA LYS A 237 -13.41 -1.89 -12.84
C LYS A 237 -14.48 -1.15 -13.63
N ARG A 238 -14.54 0.19 -13.48
CA ARG A 238 -15.50 1.02 -14.24
C ARG A 238 -15.31 0.90 -15.75
N VAL A 239 -14.06 0.91 -16.23
CA VAL A 239 -13.73 0.72 -17.65
C VAL A 239 -14.19 -0.64 -18.16
N LEU A 240 -13.95 -1.71 -17.38
CA LEU A 240 -14.37 -3.07 -17.76
C LEU A 240 -15.89 -3.22 -17.81
N THR A 241 -16.61 -2.76 -16.78
CA THR A 241 -18.08 -2.84 -16.73
C THR A 241 -18.71 -2.04 -17.87
N HIS A 242 -18.24 -0.83 -18.16
CA HIS A 242 -18.80 -0.01 -19.24
C HIS A 242 -18.61 -0.65 -20.62
N ARG A 243 -17.48 -1.34 -20.84
CA ARG A 243 -17.24 -2.08 -22.10
C ARG A 243 -18.12 -3.32 -22.24
N GLN A 244 -18.34 -4.06 -21.14
CA GLN A 244 -19.22 -5.22 -21.14
C GLN A 244 -20.66 -4.84 -21.48
N LEU A 245 -21.18 -3.77 -20.86
CA LEU A 245 -22.50 -3.24 -21.17
C LEU A 245 -22.62 -2.80 -22.64
N ASN A 246 -21.64 -2.06 -23.16
CA ASN A 246 -21.64 -1.65 -24.56
C ASN A 246 -21.61 -2.83 -25.54
N HIS A 247 -20.93 -3.92 -25.19
CA HIS A 247 -20.91 -5.13 -26.01
C HIS A 247 -22.26 -5.84 -26.02
N ALA A 248 -22.88 -6.00 -24.85
CA ALA A 248 -24.21 -6.60 -24.71
C ALA A 248 -25.26 -5.81 -25.52
N ASN A 249 -25.31 -4.49 -25.37
CA ASN A 249 -26.25 -3.63 -26.10
C ASN A 249 -26.05 -3.72 -27.62
N ARG A 250 -24.81 -3.87 -28.11
CA ARG A 250 -24.54 -4.06 -29.55
C ARG A 250 -24.98 -5.42 -30.06
N GLN A 251 -24.92 -6.46 -29.22
CA GLN A 251 -25.41 -7.78 -29.59
C GLN A 251 -26.94 -7.80 -29.65
N GLU A 252 -27.62 -7.14 -28.70
CA GLU A 252 -29.07 -6.97 -28.70
C GLU A 252 -29.56 -6.13 -29.89
N ALA A 253 -28.85 -5.05 -30.25
CA ALA A 253 -29.23 -4.21 -31.39
C ALA A 253 -29.03 -4.87 -32.76
N ASN A 254 -28.24 -5.95 -32.83
CA ASN A 254 -27.96 -6.70 -34.07
C ASN A 254 -28.72 -8.03 -34.13
N ALA A 255 -29.52 -8.36 -33.11
CA ALA A 255 -30.36 -9.56 -33.02
C ALA A 255 -31.80 -9.23 -33.43
#